data_AF-A0A5K0VGJ1-F1
#
_entry.id   AF-A0A5K0VGJ1-F1
#
_cell.length_a   1.000
_cell.length_b   1.000
_cell.length_c   1.000
_cell.angle_alpha   90.00
_cell.angle_beta   90.00
_cell.angle_gamma   90.00
#
_symmetry.space_group_name_H-M   'P 1'
#
loop_
_entity.id
_entity.type
_entity.pdbx_description
1 polymer ?
#
loop_
_entity_poly.entity_id
_entity_poly.type
_entity_poly.pdbx_seq_one_letter_code
_entity_poly.pdbx_strand_id
1 'polypeptide(L)' 'GGKRSDGRNHQEIRLINSRCGLLPRAHGSALFTRGETQ' A
#
# COMPACT_ATOMS: atom_id res chain seq x y z
N GLY A 1 -16.39 14.71 -16.27
CA GLY A 1 -15.33 14.62 -15.26
C GLY A 1 -15.59 13.41 -14.40
N GLY A 2 -14.68 12.42 -14.37
CA GLY A 2 -14.92 11.16 -13.65
C GLY A 2 -13.65 10.46 -13.19
N LYS A 3 -12.50 11.13 -13.26
CA LYS A 3 -11.21 10.63 -12.79
C LYS A 3 -10.74 11.47 -11.60
N ARG A 4 -10.16 10.78 -10.61
CA ARG A 4 -9.51 11.37 -9.44
C ARG A 4 -8.21 12.07 -9.87
N SER A 5 -7.64 12.89 -8.99
CA SER A 5 -6.41 13.67 -9.26
C SER A 5 -5.19 12.81 -9.64
N ASP A 6 -5.14 11.57 -9.17
CA ASP A 6 -4.11 10.58 -9.50
C ASP A 6 -4.51 9.68 -10.68
N GLY A 7 -5.53 10.09 -11.45
CA GLY A 7 -5.97 9.39 -12.65
C GLY A 7 -6.79 8.13 -12.40
N ARG A 8 -7.07 7.78 -11.15
CA ARG A 8 -7.89 6.60 -10.80
C ARG A 8 -9.38 6.82 -11.01
N ASN A 9 -10.10 5.74 -11.26
CA ASN A 9 -11.56 5.74 -11.22
C ASN A 9 -12.09 5.66 -9.76
N HIS A 10 -13.42 5.72 -9.57
CA HIS A 10 -14.04 5.73 -8.24
C HIS A 10 -13.94 4.39 -7.49
N GLN A 11 -13.73 3.30 -8.21
CA GLN A 11 -13.65 1.93 -7.69
C GLN A 11 -12.20 1.45 -7.54
N GLU A 12 -11.24 2.14 -8.16
CA GLU A 12 -9.82 1.80 -8.13
C GLU A 12 -9.16 2.17 -6.79
N ILE A 13 -8.55 1.16 -6.17
CA ILE A 13 -7.72 1.29 -4.97
C ILE A 13 -6.30 1.71 -5.39
N ARG A 14 -5.58 2.45 -4.52
CA ARG A 14 -4.15 2.74 -4.73
C ARG A 14 -3.35 1.44 -4.68
N LEU A 15 -2.20 1.41 -5.36
CA LEU A 15 -1.29 0.27 -5.36
C LEU A 15 -1.00 -0.21 -3.94
N ILE A 16 -1.14 -1.51 -3.69
CA ILE A 16 -0.84 -2.13 -2.40
C ILE A 16 0.44 -2.97 -2.54
N ASN A 17 1.37 -2.79 -1.63
CA ASN A 17 2.53 -3.66 -1.44
C ASN A 17 2.57 -4.13 0.01
N SER A 18 2.92 -5.38 0.23
CA SER A 18 3.14 -5.92 1.57
C SER A 18 4.33 -6.87 1.57
N ARG A 19 5.08 -6.87 2.68
CA ARG A 19 6.21 -7.77 2.93
C ARG A 19 6.22 -8.18 4.40
N CYS A 20 6.57 -9.42 4.66
CA CYS A 20 6.70 -9.96 6.02
C CYS A 20 8.16 -10.33 6.31
N GLY A 21 8.52 -10.44 7.58
CA GLY A 21 9.86 -10.85 8.01
C GLY A 21 10.96 -9.80 7.78
N LEU A 22 10.61 -8.50 7.82
CA LEU A 22 11.58 -7.43 7.63
C LEU A 22 12.66 -7.36 8.72
N LEU A 23 12.28 -7.67 9.96
CA LEU A 23 13.16 -7.51 11.12
C LEU A 23 13.72 -8.87 11.54
N PRO A 24 15.05 -9.03 11.61
CA PRO A 24 15.68 -10.33 11.90
C PRO A 24 15.50 -10.79 13.35
N ARG A 25 15.03 -9.92 14.24
CA ARG A 25 14.96 -10.19 15.69
C ARG A 25 13.55 -10.05 16.28
N ALA A 26 12.58 -9.55 15.52
CA ALA A 26 11.20 -9.48 15.98
C ALA A 26 10.54 -10.86 15.84
N HIS A 27 9.66 -11.24 16.76
CA HIS A 27 8.87 -12.49 16.64
C HIS A 27 8.01 -12.51 15.36
N GLY A 28 7.57 -11.34 14.91
CA GLY A 28 6.92 -11.14 13.62
C GLY A 28 7.10 -9.69 13.20
N SER A 29 7.23 -9.45 11.90
CA SER A 29 7.31 -8.11 11.33
C SER A 29 6.63 -8.09 9.96
N ALA A 30 5.95 -6.98 9.67
CA ALA A 30 5.33 -6.75 8.39
C ALA A 30 5.40 -5.27 8.03
N LEU A 31 5.53 -5.00 6.74
CA LEU A 31 5.44 -3.66 6.16
C LEU A 31 4.29 -3.66 5.16
N PHE A 32 3.39 -2.72 5.30
CA PHE A 32 2.29 -2.49 4.38
C PHE A 32 2.47 -1.12 3.74
N THR A 33 2.08 -0.97 2.49
CA THR A 33 2.10 0.32 1.80
C THR A 33 0.92 0.37 0.83
N ARG A 34 0.17 1.47 0.87
CA ARG A 34 -0.99 1.74 0.00
C ARG A 34 -0.86 3.11 -0.65
N GLY A 35 -0.39 3.13 -1.88
CA GLY A 35 0.06 4.35 -2.55
C GLY A 35 1.21 4.96 -1.78
N GLU A 36 1.08 6.21 -1.37
CA GLU A 36 2.12 6.94 -0.62
C GLU A 36 2.00 6.77 0.90
N THR A 37 0.99 6.03 1.38
CA THR A 37 0.85 5.73 2.82
C THR A 37 1.57 4.42 3.14
N GLN A 38 2.51 4.46 4.08
CA GLN A 38 3.10 3.28 4.72
C GLN A 38 2.44 3.05 6.07
#